data_AF-A0A345Y8B8-F1
#
_entry.id   AF-A0A345Y8B8-F1
#
_cell.length_a   1.000
_cell.length_b   1.000
_cell.length_c   1.000
_cell.angle_alpha   90.00
_cell.angle_beta   90.00
_cell.angle_gamma   90.00
#
_symmetry.space_group_name_H-M   'P 1'
#
loop_
_entity.id
_entity.type
_entity.pdbx_description
1 polymer ?
#
loop_
_entity_poly.entity_id
_entity_poly.type
_entity_poly.pdbx_seq_one_letter_code
_entity_poly.pdbx_strand_id
1 'polypeptide(L)'
;MKGIIMNKGFVYGMIAAGALTLSACASMRGEPPDRVSLKDGSTLYIDNVGGMTMTDKYGKPMSMMDGEPMEATDGTMLMMKNKVLYRSIMPKGGK
;
A
#
# COMPACT_ATOMS: atom_id res chain seq x y z
N MET A 1 -46.67 -37.44 49.01
CA MET A 1 -46.52 -36.14 48.31
C MET A 1 -45.06 -35.73 48.35
N LYS A 2 -44.46 -35.51 47.18
CA LYS A 2 -43.07 -35.06 47.00
C LYS A 2 -42.93 -33.61 47.46
N GLY A 3 -41.94 -33.32 48.28
CA GLY A 3 -41.53 -31.97 48.68
C GLY A 3 -40.00 -31.92 48.74
N ILE A 4 -39.44 -31.07 47.92
CA ILE A 4 -38.03 -31.00 47.51
C ILE A 4 -37.12 -30.57 48.67
N ILE A 5 -36.06 -31.34 48.89
CA ILE A 5 -34.95 -31.00 49.79
C ILE A 5 -34.07 -29.95 49.10
N MET A 6 -33.92 -28.83 49.79
CA MET A 6 -33.03 -27.70 49.49
C MET A 6 -31.56 -28.15 49.36
N ASN A 7 -30.79 -27.61 48.41
CA ASN A 7 -29.35 -27.53 48.58
C ASN A 7 -28.75 -26.19 48.15
N LYS A 8 -27.85 -25.75 49.03
CA LYS A 8 -27.14 -24.49 49.09
C LYS A 8 -26.18 -24.35 47.91
N GLY A 9 -26.46 -23.40 47.05
CA GLY A 9 -25.55 -22.81 46.08
C GLY A 9 -26.29 -21.56 45.61
N PHE A 10 -25.77 -20.35 45.67
CA PHE A 10 -24.42 -19.97 45.31
C PHE A 10 -24.34 -18.50 45.71
N VAL A 11 -23.85 -18.26 46.92
CA VAL A 11 -23.39 -16.94 47.34
C VAL A 11 -22.15 -16.67 46.51
N TYR A 12 -22.29 -15.97 45.39
CA TYR A 12 -21.19 -15.27 44.74
C TYR A 12 -21.73 -13.97 44.17
N GLY A 13 -21.61 -12.93 44.99
CA GLY A 13 -21.80 -11.56 44.57
C GLY A 13 -20.71 -11.14 43.57
N MET A 14 -21.15 -10.29 42.64
CA MET A 14 -20.45 -9.05 42.29
C MET A 14 -18.96 -9.18 41.91
N ILE A 15 -18.69 -9.50 40.64
CA ILE A 15 -17.48 -9.00 39.97
C ILE A 15 -17.93 -8.21 38.74
N ALA A 16 -17.69 -6.90 38.83
CA ALA A 16 -18.00 -5.90 37.83
C ALA A 16 -17.40 -6.28 36.46
N ALA A 17 -18.26 -6.33 35.44
CA ALA A 17 -17.86 -6.48 34.06
C ALA A 17 -17.23 -5.16 33.55
N GLY A 18 -15.94 -4.99 33.81
CA GLY A 18 -15.12 -3.95 33.16
C GLY A 18 -14.77 -4.38 31.74
N ALA A 19 -15.64 -4.05 30.77
CA ALA A 19 -15.32 -4.22 29.36
C ALA A 19 -14.26 -3.20 28.93
N LEU A 20 -12.99 -3.63 28.89
CA LEU A 20 -11.92 -2.86 28.25
C LEU A 20 -12.13 -2.91 26.73
N THR A 21 -12.75 -1.87 26.17
CA THR A 21 -12.80 -1.66 24.73
C THR A 21 -11.39 -1.34 24.24
N LEU A 22 -10.68 -2.33 23.72
CA LEU A 22 -9.46 -2.11 22.96
C LEU A 22 -9.84 -1.40 21.66
N SER A 23 -9.70 -0.08 21.64
CA SER A 23 -9.83 0.70 20.42
C SER A 23 -8.68 0.30 19.48
N ALA A 24 -8.99 -0.52 18.47
CA ALA A 24 -8.06 -0.83 17.40
C ALA A 24 -7.85 0.44 16.58
N CYS A 25 -6.74 1.14 16.80
CA CYS A 25 -6.25 2.10 15.81
C CYS A 25 -5.87 1.29 14.56
N ALA A 26 -6.75 1.29 13.56
CA ALA A 26 -6.37 0.95 12.21
C ALA A 26 -5.27 1.93 11.81
N SER A 27 -4.02 1.49 11.89
CA SER A 27 -2.90 2.24 11.35
C SER A 27 -3.17 2.39 9.85
N MET A 28 -3.39 3.63 9.43
CA MET A 28 -3.46 3.99 8.02
C MET A 28 -2.06 3.75 7.43
N ARG A 29 -1.77 2.50 7.09
CA ARG A 29 -0.65 2.11 6.25
C ARG A 29 -0.97 2.71 4.89
N GLY A 30 -0.41 3.88 4.59
CA GLY A 30 -0.47 4.45 3.26
C GLY A 30 -0.02 3.38 2.26
N GLU A 31 -0.74 3.27 1.14
CA GLU A 31 -0.43 2.32 0.09
C GLU A 31 1.07 2.43 -0.27
N PRO A 32 1.77 1.31 -0.47
CA PRO A 32 3.16 1.38 -0.88
C PRO A 32 3.27 2.18 -2.18
N PRO A 33 4.27 3.08 -2.31
CA PRO A 33 4.46 3.85 -3.54
C PRO A 33 4.59 2.89 -4.72
N ASP A 34 3.96 3.23 -5.84
CA ASP A 34 4.03 2.43 -7.06
C ASP A 34 5.47 2.43 -7.58
N ARG A 35 5.96 1.26 -7.97
CA ARG A 35 7.35 1.04 -8.36
C ARG A 35 7.38 0.45 -9.75
N VAL A 36 7.98 1.18 -10.68
CA VAL A 36 8.16 0.71 -12.04
C VAL A 36 9.65 0.48 -12.31
N SER A 37 10.01 -0.77 -12.56
CA SER A 37 11.36 -1.11 -13.03
C SER A 37 11.47 -0.81 -14.52
N LEU A 38 12.53 -0.13 -14.92
CA LEU A 38 12.82 0.24 -16.29
C LEU A 38 13.87 -0.70 -16.90
N LYS A 39 13.85 -0.87 -18.22
CA LYS A 39 14.77 -1.78 -18.94
C LYS A 39 16.23 -1.35 -18.88
N ASP A 40 16.50 -0.07 -18.68
CA ASP A 40 17.83 0.48 -18.47
C ASP A 40 18.42 0.11 -17.08
N GLY A 41 17.62 -0.53 -16.21
CA GLY A 41 17.98 -0.90 -14.85
C GLY A 41 17.66 0.18 -13.81
N SER A 42 17.09 1.32 -14.22
CA SER A 42 16.60 2.35 -13.30
C SER A 42 15.24 1.96 -12.72
N THR A 43 14.82 2.65 -11.65
CA THR A 43 13.54 2.44 -10.98
C THR A 43 12.83 3.76 -10.79
N LEU A 44 11.58 3.81 -11.25
CA LEU A 44 10.67 4.93 -11.04
C LEU A 44 9.81 4.65 -9.81
N TYR A 45 9.85 5.54 -8.84
CA TYR A 45 9.00 5.55 -7.65
C TYR A 45 7.94 6.63 -7.80
N ILE A 46 6.67 6.25 -7.67
CA ILE A 46 5.52 7.15 -7.73
C ILE A 46 4.87 7.12 -6.35
N ASP A 47 4.85 8.26 -5.68
CA ASP A 47 4.19 8.38 -4.38
C ASP A 47 2.67 8.55 -4.54
N ASN A 48 1.94 8.40 -3.43
CA ASN A 48 0.48 8.52 -3.41
C ASN A 48 -0.02 9.97 -3.68
N VAL A 49 0.87 10.96 -3.63
CA VAL A 49 0.59 12.38 -3.87
C VAL A 49 0.88 12.75 -5.34
N GLY A 50 1.41 11.81 -6.14
CA GLY A 50 1.79 12.01 -7.53
C GLY A 50 3.21 12.57 -7.72
N GLY A 51 4.00 12.68 -6.66
CA GLY A 51 5.42 12.93 -6.74
C GLY A 51 6.14 11.70 -7.32
N MET A 52 7.18 11.97 -8.10
CA MET A 52 7.87 10.96 -8.88
C MET A 52 9.37 11.13 -8.68
N THR A 53 10.04 10.04 -8.29
CA THR A 53 11.50 10.01 -8.13
C THR A 53 12.07 8.87 -8.94
N MET A 54 13.12 9.12 -9.73
CA MET A 54 13.83 8.08 -10.48
C MET A 54 15.15 7.79 -9.79
N THR A 55 15.52 6.52 -9.71
CA THR A 55 16.83 6.10 -9.23
C THR A 55 17.52 5.22 -10.23
N ASP A 56 18.84 5.34 -10.35
CA ASP A 56 19.63 4.41 -11.16
C ASP A 56 19.67 2.99 -10.54
N LYS A 57 20.33 2.07 -11.22
CA LYS A 57 20.56 0.69 -10.76
C LYS A 57 21.31 0.55 -9.42
N TYR A 58 21.96 1.62 -8.97
CA TYR A 58 22.68 1.69 -7.69
C TYR A 58 21.87 2.43 -6.61
N GLY A 59 20.62 2.82 -6.91
CA GLY A 59 19.76 3.57 -6.00
C GLY A 59 20.08 5.06 -5.90
N LYS A 60 20.92 5.61 -6.80
CA LYS A 60 21.20 7.06 -6.81
C LYS A 60 20.04 7.80 -7.46
N PRO A 61 19.55 8.89 -6.85
CA PRO A 61 18.52 9.72 -7.46
C PRO A 61 19.04 10.30 -8.77
N MET A 62 18.24 10.19 -9.82
CA MET A 62 18.51 10.71 -11.14
C MET A 62 17.32 11.54 -11.63
N SER A 63 17.60 12.54 -12.46
CA SER A 63 16.54 13.35 -13.05
C SER A 63 15.78 12.55 -14.10
N MET A 64 14.45 12.62 -14.06
CA MET A 64 13.64 12.15 -15.18
C MET A 64 13.82 13.10 -16.37
N MET A 65 14.04 12.54 -17.55
CA MET A 65 14.18 13.32 -18.78
C MET A 65 12.78 13.62 -19.34
N ASP A 66 12.49 14.89 -19.56
CA ASP A 66 11.20 15.33 -20.11
C ASP A 66 11.13 15.04 -21.61
N GLY A 67 10.05 14.39 -22.04
CA GLY A 67 9.82 14.03 -23.44
C GLY A 67 10.53 12.77 -23.93
N GLU A 68 11.33 12.11 -23.09
CA GLU A 68 12.00 10.86 -23.46
C GLU A 68 11.15 9.64 -23.07
N PRO A 69 10.89 8.71 -24.01
CA PRO A 69 10.18 7.48 -23.70
C PRO A 69 11.06 6.52 -22.91
N MET A 70 10.54 6.05 -21.78
CA MET A 70 11.14 5.03 -20.93
C MET A 70 10.37 3.72 -21.10
N GLU A 71 11.07 2.61 -21.30
CA GLU A 71 10.43 1.29 -21.38
C GLU A 71 10.56 0.57 -20.05
N ALA A 72 9.42 0.19 -19.46
CA ALA A 72 9.37 -0.65 -18.28
C ALA A 72 9.71 -2.11 -18.62
N THR A 73 10.12 -2.87 -17.61
CA THR A 73 10.48 -4.29 -17.78
C THR A 73 9.30 -5.15 -18.23
N ASP A 74 8.06 -4.74 -17.97
CA ASP A 74 6.82 -5.37 -18.45
C ASP A 74 6.50 -5.04 -19.92
N GLY A 75 7.27 -4.13 -20.55
CA GLY A 75 7.04 -3.62 -21.90
C GLY A 75 6.06 -2.44 -21.97
N THR A 76 5.67 -1.86 -20.82
CA THR A 76 4.92 -0.62 -20.76
C THR A 76 5.81 0.55 -21.18
N MET A 77 5.32 1.42 -22.05
CA MET A 77 5.99 2.68 -22.38
C MET A 77 5.53 3.78 -21.44
N LEU A 78 6.48 4.42 -20.78
CA LEU A 78 6.29 5.55 -19.89
C LEU A 78 6.89 6.80 -20.54
N MET A 79 6.28 7.95 -20.34
CA MET A 79 6.86 9.22 -20.78
C MET A 79 6.54 10.29 -19.76
N MET A 80 7.57 10.98 -19.27
CA MET A 80 7.36 12.16 -18.43
C MET A 80 7.23 13.36 -19.35
N LYS A 81 6.15 14.14 -19.21
CA LYS A 81 5.96 15.39 -19.95
C LYS A 81 5.28 16.41 -19.06
N ASN A 82 5.83 17.62 -18.97
CA ASN A 82 5.26 18.71 -18.18
C ASN A 82 5.01 18.32 -16.71
N LYS A 83 5.92 17.55 -16.10
CA LYS A 83 5.79 17.01 -14.73
C LYS A 83 4.63 16.03 -14.52
N VAL A 84 4.11 15.45 -15.60
CA VAL A 84 3.08 14.41 -15.55
C VAL A 84 3.65 13.14 -16.17
N LEU A 85 3.41 11.99 -15.52
CA LEU A 85 3.73 10.69 -16.09
C LEU A 85 2.58 10.21 -16.97
N TYR A 86 2.89 10.01 -18.24
CA TYR A 86 2.00 9.37 -19.19
C TYR A 86 2.37 7.89 -19.26
N ARG A 87 1.44 7.03 -18.83
CA ARG A 87 1.52 5.59 -19.09
C ARG A 87 0.90 5.33 -20.45
N SER A 88 1.75 5.20 -21.46
CA SER A 88 1.30 5.00 -22.82
C SER A 88 1.01 3.53 -23.07
N ILE A 89 -0.23 3.25 -23.46
CA ILE A 89 -0.67 1.97 -24.00
C ILE A 89 -0.27 1.93 -25.49
N MET A 90 1.02 2.13 -25.81
CA MET A 90 1.46 1.91 -27.19
C MET A 90 1.26 0.43 -27.51
N PRO A 91 0.60 0.06 -28.62
CA PRO A 91 0.65 -1.33 -29.07
C PRO A 91 2.11 -1.69 -29.30
N LYS A 92 2.57 -2.80 -28.70
CA LYS A 92 3.92 -3.34 -28.91
C LYS A 92 4.25 -3.32 -30.40
N GLY A 93 5.09 -2.39 -30.84
CA GLY A 93 5.65 -2.36 -32.20
C GLY A 93 4.98 -1.43 -33.22
N GLY A 94 4.78 -0.15 -32.90
CA GLY A 94 4.68 0.87 -33.93
C GLY A 94 6.08 1.18 -34.50
N LYS A 95 6.43 0.56 -35.63
CA LYS A 95 7.61 0.91 -36.43
C LYS A 95 7.53 2.34 -36.94
#